data_AF-A0A822ZZV6-F1
#
_entry.id   AF-A0A822ZZV6-F1
#
_cell.length_a   1.000
_cell.length_b   1.000
_cell.length_c   1.000
_cell.angle_alpha   90.00
_cell.angle_beta   90.00
_cell.angle_gamma   90.00
#
_symmetry.space_group_name_H-M   'P 1'
#
loop_
_entity.id
_entity.type
_entity.pdbx_description
1 polymer ?
#
loop_
_entity_poly.entity_id
_entity_poly.type
_entity_poly.pdbx_seq_one_letter_code
_entity_poly.pdbx_strand_id
1 'polypeptide(L)'
;MGLSTKYEPKIVTGDAGYVLEDVPHLSDYISNLPTYPNPLQDNPAYSVVKQYFVNVDDTVAQKIVVHKTSPRGIHLRRAGPRQKVYFESDEVHACIVTCGGLCPGLNTVIREIVCGLNYMYGVKRILGIEGGYKGFYARNTIPLTPKVVNDIHKRGGTILGTSRGGHDTSKIVDSIQDRGINQVYIIGGDGTQKGASVIYEEIKRRGLKVAVAGIPKTIDNDIPVIDKSFGFDTAVEEAQRAINAAHVEAESVENGIGVVKLMGRYSGFIAMYATLASRDVDCCLIPESPFYLEGPGGLFEYMEKRLKENGHMIIVMAEGAGQELLSESMHTMDQQDASGNKLLQDVGLWISESIKDHFTKKRKMIINLKYIDPTYMIRAVPGYTGFTVGPVNGRHAYIPFHRVTEKQNKVVITDRMWARLLSSTNQPSFLKPKDITVSKREKEPPTQLLDGENCTDDRKPVSKELVT
;
A
#
# COMPACT_ATOMS: atom_id res chain seq x y z
N MET A 1 -8.02 30.61 11.42
CA MET A 1 -9.20 29.85 10.98
C MET A 1 -8.93 29.37 9.56
N GLY A 2 -8.59 28.10 9.39
CA GLY A 2 -8.26 27.53 8.08
C GLY A 2 -9.55 27.26 7.31
N LEU A 3 -9.72 27.93 6.16
CA LEU A 3 -10.69 27.50 5.16
C LEU A 3 -10.27 26.09 4.71
N SER A 4 -10.96 25.07 5.22
CA SER A 4 -10.97 23.74 4.64
C SER A 4 -11.57 23.86 3.24
N THR A 5 -10.75 24.13 2.23
CA THR A 5 -11.14 23.90 0.84
C THR A 5 -11.43 22.40 0.73
N LYS A 6 -12.72 22.04 0.75
CA LYS A 6 -13.17 20.67 0.50
C LYS A 6 -12.66 20.30 -0.89
N TYR A 7 -11.78 19.30 -0.95
CA TYR A 7 -11.37 18.71 -2.22
C TYR A 7 -12.62 18.20 -2.93
N GLU A 8 -12.89 18.74 -4.12
CA GLU A 8 -13.98 18.28 -4.97
C GLU A 8 -13.44 17.23 -5.96
N PRO A 9 -13.90 15.97 -5.87
CA PRO A 9 -13.44 14.91 -6.77
C PRO A 9 -13.94 15.18 -8.20
N LYS A 10 -13.06 14.96 -9.19
CA LYS A 10 -13.41 15.03 -10.60
C LYS A 10 -14.13 13.75 -11.02
N ILE A 11 -15.45 13.76 -10.95
CA ILE A 11 -16.30 12.62 -11.27
C ILE A 11 -17.00 12.86 -12.62
N VAL A 12 -16.91 11.87 -13.50
CA VAL A 12 -17.64 11.84 -14.78
C VAL A 12 -18.53 10.60 -14.81
N THR A 13 -19.83 10.79 -14.94
CA THR A 13 -20.80 9.69 -15.04
C THR A 13 -21.08 9.34 -16.49
N GLY A 14 -21.52 8.11 -16.73
CA GLY A 14 -21.90 7.62 -18.05
C GLY A 14 -22.91 6.47 -17.97
N ASP A 15 -23.20 5.89 -19.12
CA ASP A 15 -24.23 4.85 -19.26
C ASP A 15 -23.98 3.62 -18.39
N ALA A 16 -25.07 2.93 -18.04
CA ALA A 16 -25.04 1.69 -17.26
C ALA A 16 -24.29 1.79 -15.92
N GLY A 17 -24.42 2.95 -15.24
CA GLY A 17 -23.80 3.20 -13.94
C GLY A 17 -22.27 3.29 -14.00
N TYR A 18 -21.72 3.72 -15.14
CA TYR A 18 -20.32 4.04 -15.28
C TYR A 18 -19.98 5.31 -14.49
N VAL A 19 -18.94 5.25 -13.68
CA VAL A 19 -18.42 6.37 -12.91
C VAL A 19 -16.91 6.43 -13.07
N LEU A 20 -16.41 7.43 -13.78
CA LEU A 20 -14.99 7.71 -13.84
C LEU A 20 -14.61 8.67 -12.71
N GLU A 21 -13.72 8.20 -11.84
CA GLU A 21 -13.02 9.05 -10.88
C GLU A 21 -11.68 9.46 -11.48
N ASP A 22 -11.67 10.64 -12.08
CA ASP A 22 -10.51 11.14 -12.82
C ASP A 22 -9.55 11.92 -11.92
N VAL A 23 -8.33 12.10 -12.40
CA VAL A 23 -7.36 12.98 -11.76
C VAL A 23 -7.51 14.41 -12.25
N PRO A 24 -7.28 15.41 -11.38
CA PRO A 24 -7.21 16.80 -11.82
C PRO A 24 -6.11 16.98 -12.86
N HIS A 25 -6.37 17.87 -13.83
CA HIS A 25 -5.47 18.16 -14.93
C HIS A 25 -5.11 19.66 -14.94
N LEU A 26 -3.91 20.04 -15.40
CA LEU A 26 -3.46 21.44 -15.46
C LEU A 26 -4.44 22.36 -16.22
N SER A 27 -5.03 21.83 -17.30
CA SER A 27 -6.04 22.52 -18.10
C SER A 27 -7.36 22.77 -17.39
N ASP A 28 -7.59 22.14 -16.23
CA ASP A 28 -8.82 22.35 -15.45
C ASP A 28 -8.82 23.73 -14.76
N TYR A 29 -7.64 24.35 -14.57
CA TYR A 29 -7.52 25.64 -13.86
C TYR A 29 -6.56 26.64 -14.51
N ILE A 30 -5.85 26.26 -15.57
CA ILE A 30 -5.05 27.18 -16.39
C ILE A 30 -5.63 27.21 -17.81
N SER A 31 -6.18 28.36 -18.18
CA SER A 31 -6.77 28.58 -19.51
C SER A 31 -5.70 28.71 -20.59
N ASN A 32 -6.02 28.31 -21.82
CA ASN A 32 -5.18 28.48 -23.01
C ASN A 32 -3.78 27.85 -22.90
N LEU A 33 -3.66 26.73 -22.18
CA LEU A 33 -2.40 25.99 -22.11
C LEU A 33 -1.98 25.46 -23.49
N PRO A 34 -0.76 25.77 -23.97
CA PRO A 34 -0.25 25.18 -25.20
C PRO A 34 -0.03 23.68 -25.02
N THR A 35 -0.14 22.96 -26.13
CA THR A 35 0.18 21.53 -26.20
C THR A 35 1.25 21.30 -27.25
N TYR A 36 2.13 20.34 -26.98
CA TYR A 36 3.28 20.02 -27.80
C TYR A 36 3.24 18.54 -28.19
N PRO A 37 3.77 18.16 -29.38
CA PRO A 37 3.99 16.75 -29.71
C PRO A 37 4.85 16.09 -28.64
N ASN A 38 4.50 14.87 -28.24
CA ASN A 38 5.30 14.14 -27.27
C ASN A 38 6.63 13.67 -27.93
N PRO A 39 7.80 13.94 -27.33
CA PRO A 39 9.10 13.52 -27.87
C PRO A 39 9.25 12.03 -28.13
N LEU A 40 8.42 11.19 -27.49
CA LEU A 40 8.37 9.76 -27.75
C LEU A 40 7.98 9.40 -29.19
N GLN A 41 7.35 10.31 -29.93
CA GLN A 41 7.00 10.11 -31.35
C GLN A 41 8.23 9.84 -32.21
N ASP A 42 9.32 10.51 -31.90
CA ASP A 42 10.56 10.45 -32.67
C ASP A 42 11.62 9.57 -32.00
N ASN A 43 11.28 8.92 -30.87
CA ASN A 43 12.21 8.09 -30.14
C ASN A 43 12.43 6.74 -30.87
N PRO A 44 13.68 6.39 -31.25
CA PRO A 44 13.94 5.17 -32.01
C PRO A 44 13.44 3.89 -31.33
N ALA A 45 13.50 3.80 -29.99
CA ALA A 45 13.05 2.64 -29.24
C ALA A 45 11.52 2.43 -29.29
N TYR A 46 10.77 3.49 -29.57
CA TYR A 46 9.30 3.48 -29.59
C TYR A 46 8.71 3.59 -30.99
N SER A 47 9.50 4.06 -31.97
CA SER A 47 9.08 4.26 -33.36
C SER A 47 8.53 3.00 -34.05
N VAL A 48 8.93 1.80 -33.61
CA VAL A 48 8.49 0.50 -34.18
C VAL A 48 7.19 -0.03 -33.58
N VAL A 49 6.67 0.58 -32.51
CA VAL A 49 5.49 0.08 -31.78
C VAL A 49 4.21 0.65 -32.39
N LYS A 50 3.38 -0.19 -33.01
CA LYS A 50 2.15 0.22 -33.72
C LYS A 50 1.16 1.03 -32.87
N GLN A 51 1.10 0.81 -31.55
CA GLN A 51 0.18 1.51 -30.65
C GLN A 51 0.82 1.66 -29.27
N TYR A 52 1.64 2.71 -29.11
CA TYR A 52 2.36 3.00 -27.86
C TYR A 52 1.68 4.04 -26.98
N PHE A 53 0.95 5.00 -27.58
CA PHE A 53 0.16 5.96 -26.83
C PHE A 53 -1.15 5.37 -26.36
N VAL A 54 -1.51 5.73 -25.14
CA VAL A 54 -2.82 5.41 -24.57
C VAL A 54 -3.85 6.45 -24.99
N ASN A 55 -5.07 5.99 -25.28
CA ASN A 55 -6.16 6.89 -25.62
C ASN A 55 -6.50 7.75 -24.40
N VAL A 56 -6.92 9.00 -24.65
CA VAL A 56 -7.40 9.90 -23.60
C VAL A 56 -8.60 9.28 -22.88
N ASP A 57 -9.46 8.54 -23.59
CA ASP A 57 -10.68 7.93 -23.06
C ASP A 57 -10.48 6.54 -22.44
N ASP A 58 -9.26 5.99 -22.49
CA ASP A 58 -8.98 4.69 -21.89
C ASP A 58 -9.16 4.76 -20.36
N THR A 59 -10.01 3.87 -19.83
CA THR A 59 -10.20 3.69 -18.40
C THR A 59 -10.02 2.25 -17.95
N VAL A 60 -9.64 2.09 -16.69
CA VAL A 60 -9.40 0.81 -16.03
C VAL A 60 -10.51 0.62 -15.00
N ALA A 61 -11.27 -0.47 -15.13
CA ALA A 61 -12.32 -0.81 -14.19
C ALA A 61 -11.70 -1.17 -12.82
N GLN A 62 -12.26 -0.62 -11.74
CA GLN A 62 -11.86 -0.99 -10.38
C GLN A 62 -12.32 -2.41 -10.06
N LYS A 63 -13.55 -2.77 -10.45
CA LYS A 63 -14.13 -4.10 -10.25
C LYS A 63 -14.35 -4.77 -11.60
N ILE A 64 -13.62 -5.85 -11.85
CA ILE A 64 -13.72 -6.61 -13.11
C ILE A 64 -14.68 -7.81 -13.04
N VAL A 65 -15.06 -8.23 -11.82
CA VAL A 65 -16.05 -9.31 -11.61
C VAL A 65 -17.40 -8.67 -11.29
N VAL A 66 -18.33 -8.74 -12.23
CA VAL A 66 -19.67 -8.13 -12.12
C VAL A 66 -20.74 -9.10 -12.62
N HIS A 67 -22.00 -8.91 -12.21
CA HIS A 67 -23.13 -9.65 -12.78
C HIS A 67 -23.69 -8.92 -14.01
N LYS A 68 -24.43 -9.64 -14.87
CA LYS A 68 -25.00 -9.14 -16.12
C LYS A 68 -25.79 -7.83 -15.96
N THR A 69 -26.49 -7.67 -14.84
CA THR A 69 -27.35 -6.52 -14.55
C THR A 69 -26.71 -5.50 -13.59
N SER A 70 -25.50 -5.77 -13.11
CA SER A 70 -24.81 -4.85 -12.20
C SER A 70 -24.33 -3.61 -12.96
N PRO A 71 -24.31 -2.44 -12.30
CA PRO A 71 -23.69 -1.26 -12.87
C PRO A 71 -22.20 -1.53 -13.16
N ARG A 72 -21.66 -0.85 -14.17
CA ARG A 72 -20.21 -0.91 -14.49
C ARG A 72 -19.36 -0.44 -13.32
N GLY A 73 -19.88 0.52 -12.54
CA GLY A 73 -19.25 1.01 -11.32
C GLY A 73 -18.08 1.93 -11.61
N ILE A 74 -17.10 1.91 -10.71
CA ILE A 74 -15.99 2.87 -10.71
C ILE A 74 -14.89 2.46 -11.68
N HIS A 75 -14.43 3.43 -12.45
CA HIS A 75 -13.33 3.37 -13.38
C HIS A 75 -12.30 4.46 -13.06
N LEU A 76 -11.05 4.19 -13.42
CA LEU A 76 -9.91 5.11 -13.24
C LEU A 76 -9.28 5.40 -14.58
N ARG A 77 -8.68 6.59 -14.74
CA ARG A 77 -7.99 6.94 -15.96
C ARG A 77 -6.77 6.06 -16.19
N ARG A 78 -6.63 5.44 -17.36
CA ARG A 78 -5.46 4.61 -17.69
C ARG A 78 -4.20 5.47 -17.77
N ALA A 79 -3.15 5.08 -17.05
CA ALA A 79 -1.86 5.75 -17.08
C ALA A 79 -1.05 5.33 -18.32
N GLY A 80 -0.16 6.21 -18.77
CA GLY A 80 0.76 5.97 -19.88
C GLY A 80 0.97 7.19 -20.78
N PRO A 81 1.87 7.08 -21.76
CA PRO A 81 2.26 8.21 -22.59
C PRO A 81 1.09 8.68 -23.46
N ARG A 82 0.96 9.99 -23.64
CA ARG A 82 -0.05 10.64 -24.48
C ARG A 82 0.60 11.26 -25.71
N GLN A 83 -0.15 11.37 -26.81
CA GLN A 83 0.33 11.99 -28.06
C GLN A 83 0.82 13.42 -27.87
N LYS A 84 0.17 14.17 -26.98
CA LYS A 84 0.50 15.55 -26.67
C LYS A 84 0.90 15.69 -25.20
N VAL A 85 1.81 16.61 -24.94
CA VAL A 85 2.28 17.02 -23.61
C VAL A 85 2.08 18.51 -23.40
N TYR A 86 2.09 18.97 -22.15
CA TYR A 86 1.89 20.38 -21.77
C TYR A 86 3.19 21.09 -21.39
N PHE A 87 4.31 20.36 -21.44
CA PHE A 87 5.64 20.89 -21.20
C PHE A 87 6.57 20.52 -22.34
N GLU A 88 7.31 21.49 -22.87
CA GLU A 88 8.47 21.24 -23.73
C GLU A 88 9.67 20.76 -22.90
N SER A 89 10.50 19.91 -23.49
CA SER A 89 11.64 19.28 -22.81
C SER A 89 12.60 20.29 -22.15
N ASP A 90 12.89 21.40 -22.84
CA ASP A 90 13.82 22.43 -22.38
C ASP A 90 13.22 23.38 -21.33
N GLU A 91 11.88 23.48 -21.23
CA GLU A 91 11.23 24.26 -20.15
C GLU A 91 11.10 23.46 -18.85
N VAL A 92 11.18 22.13 -18.89
CA VAL A 92 11.01 21.32 -17.68
C VAL A 92 12.16 21.53 -16.71
N HIS A 93 11.78 21.87 -15.47
CA HIS A 93 12.63 21.81 -14.30
C HIS A 93 11.94 20.93 -13.26
N ALA A 94 12.39 19.68 -13.19
CA ALA A 94 11.79 18.65 -12.36
C ALA A 94 12.50 18.54 -11.01
N CYS A 95 11.74 18.22 -9.95
CA CYS A 95 12.31 17.81 -8.68
C CYS A 95 11.72 16.48 -8.18
N ILE A 96 12.53 15.72 -7.45
CA ILE A 96 12.18 14.43 -6.85
C ILE A 96 12.45 14.50 -5.35
N VAL A 97 11.51 14.04 -4.53
CA VAL A 97 11.66 13.97 -3.07
C VAL A 97 11.19 12.63 -2.53
N THR A 98 11.93 12.06 -1.56
CA THR A 98 11.55 10.83 -0.84
C THR A 98 11.25 11.12 0.63
N CYS A 99 10.05 10.77 1.09
CA CYS A 99 9.56 11.02 2.45
C CYS A 99 9.17 9.74 3.20
N GLY A 100 9.20 9.83 4.53
CA GLY A 100 8.74 8.77 5.43
C GLY A 100 9.77 7.65 5.67
N GLY A 101 9.28 6.45 5.96
CA GLY A 101 10.15 5.29 6.18
C GLY A 101 10.73 4.70 4.89
N LEU A 102 11.96 4.19 4.96
CA LEU A 102 12.57 3.39 3.90
C LEU A 102 11.71 2.19 3.48
N CYS A 103 11.73 1.90 2.18
CA CYS A 103 11.10 0.77 1.50
C CYS A 103 12.08 0.32 0.38
N PRO A 104 12.23 -0.98 0.11
CA PRO A 104 12.99 -1.44 -1.05
C PRO A 104 12.49 -0.80 -2.35
N GLY A 105 13.41 -0.41 -3.23
CA GLY A 105 13.10 0.11 -4.57
C GLY A 105 12.97 1.63 -4.66
N LEU A 106 13.14 2.39 -3.56
CA LEU A 106 13.18 3.86 -3.58
C LEU A 106 14.20 4.41 -4.60
N ASN A 107 15.43 3.91 -4.57
CA ASN A 107 16.46 4.29 -5.54
C ASN A 107 16.12 3.88 -6.98
N THR A 108 15.45 2.74 -7.16
CA THR A 108 14.97 2.30 -8.48
C THR A 108 13.96 3.30 -9.03
N VAL A 109 12.97 3.74 -8.23
CA VAL A 109 12.00 4.76 -8.64
C VAL A 109 12.69 6.08 -9.01
N ILE A 110 13.64 6.55 -8.19
CA ILE A 110 14.42 7.77 -8.51
C ILE A 110 15.14 7.61 -9.84
N ARG A 111 15.83 6.47 -10.05
CA ARG A 111 16.55 6.19 -11.29
C ARG A 111 15.63 6.19 -12.50
N GLU A 112 14.51 5.48 -12.44
CA GLU A 112 13.59 5.36 -13.58
C GLU A 112 12.93 6.70 -13.92
N ILE A 113 12.62 7.54 -12.93
CA ILE A 113 12.12 8.90 -13.19
C ILE A 113 13.22 9.73 -13.89
N VAL A 114 14.46 9.72 -13.38
CA VAL A 114 15.57 10.50 -13.96
C VAL A 114 15.90 10.04 -15.37
N CYS A 115 16.04 8.73 -15.59
CA CYS A 115 16.31 8.14 -16.89
C CYS A 115 15.15 8.37 -17.87
N GLY A 116 13.91 8.22 -17.42
CA GLY A 116 12.71 8.48 -18.23
C GLY A 116 12.64 9.93 -18.68
N LEU A 117 12.75 10.88 -17.75
CA LEU A 117 12.78 12.30 -18.04
C LEU A 117 13.92 12.66 -19.02
N ASN A 118 15.13 12.16 -18.79
CA ASN A 118 16.29 12.52 -19.60
C ASN A 118 16.33 11.85 -20.97
N TYR A 119 16.25 10.52 -21.03
CA TYR A 119 16.42 9.76 -22.26
C TYR A 119 15.17 9.75 -23.14
N MET A 120 13.99 9.80 -22.54
CA MET A 120 12.73 9.67 -23.29
C MET A 120 12.09 11.01 -23.58
N TYR A 121 12.21 11.96 -22.65
CA TYR A 121 11.59 13.28 -22.75
C TYR A 121 12.60 14.42 -22.91
N GLY A 122 13.90 14.15 -23.04
CA GLY A 122 14.92 15.17 -23.31
C GLY A 122 15.16 16.18 -22.17
N VAL A 123 14.62 15.94 -20.97
CA VAL A 123 14.71 16.85 -19.83
C VAL A 123 16.12 16.85 -19.24
N LYS A 124 16.73 18.04 -19.15
CA LYS A 124 18.12 18.20 -18.66
C LYS A 124 18.20 18.70 -17.22
N ARG A 125 17.15 19.35 -16.70
CA ARG A 125 17.14 19.97 -15.38
C ARG A 125 16.31 19.15 -14.40
N ILE A 126 16.97 18.27 -13.67
CA ILE A 126 16.34 17.39 -12.67
C ILE A 126 17.08 17.55 -11.34
N LEU A 127 16.35 17.84 -10.29
CA LEU A 127 16.86 18.03 -8.93
C LEU A 127 16.32 16.97 -7.97
N GLY A 128 17.16 16.57 -7.03
CA GLY A 128 16.76 15.83 -5.85
C GLY A 128 16.64 16.75 -4.64
N ILE A 129 15.54 16.67 -3.90
CA ILE A 129 15.34 17.39 -2.65
C ILE A 129 15.80 16.49 -1.49
N GLU A 130 16.81 16.93 -0.75
CA GLU A 130 17.41 16.12 0.30
C GLU A 130 16.59 16.10 1.60
N GLY A 131 16.42 14.93 2.20
CA GLY A 131 15.90 14.81 3.57
C GLY A 131 14.40 15.13 3.70
N GLY A 132 13.58 14.68 2.74
CA GLY A 132 12.12 14.79 2.78
C GLY A 132 11.60 16.22 2.61
N TYR A 133 10.39 16.51 3.10
CA TYR A 133 9.75 17.82 2.90
C TYR A 133 10.53 18.99 3.49
N LYS A 134 11.23 18.78 4.61
CA LYS A 134 12.10 19.79 5.20
C LYS A 134 13.21 20.24 4.24
N GLY A 135 13.58 19.38 3.29
CA GLY A 135 14.58 19.66 2.27
C GLY A 135 14.25 20.85 1.37
N PHE A 136 12.98 21.16 1.15
CA PHE A 136 12.59 22.29 0.30
C PHE A 136 13.09 23.64 0.84
N TYR A 137 13.20 23.79 2.16
CA TYR A 137 13.49 25.08 2.80
C TYR A 137 14.66 25.06 3.79
N ALA A 138 15.28 23.90 4.05
CA ALA A 138 16.35 23.78 5.05
C ALA A 138 17.61 23.05 4.55
N ARG A 139 17.60 22.48 3.34
CA ARG A 139 18.74 21.73 2.79
C ARG A 139 19.02 22.13 1.35
N ASN A 140 20.16 21.65 0.86
CA ASN A 140 20.53 21.80 -0.52
C ASN A 140 19.77 20.79 -1.41
N THR A 141 19.89 21.02 -2.71
CA THR A 141 19.37 20.13 -3.75
C THR A 141 20.54 19.43 -4.42
N ILE A 142 20.35 18.18 -4.82
CA ILE A 142 21.35 17.45 -5.60
C ILE A 142 20.97 17.45 -7.08
N PRO A 143 21.90 17.74 -8.01
CA PRO A 143 21.63 17.55 -9.44
C PRO A 143 21.52 16.06 -9.76
N LEU A 144 20.43 15.67 -10.39
CA LEU A 144 20.19 14.29 -10.81
C LEU A 144 20.39 14.17 -12.32
N THR A 145 21.34 13.31 -12.71
CA THR A 145 21.60 12.96 -14.11
C THR A 145 21.63 11.44 -14.25
N PRO A 146 21.46 10.88 -15.46
CA PRO A 146 21.56 9.44 -15.64
C PRO A 146 22.88 8.85 -15.14
N LYS A 147 23.98 9.62 -15.24
CA LYS A 147 25.28 9.25 -14.68
C LYS A 147 25.24 9.14 -13.15
N VAL A 148 24.62 10.10 -12.47
CA VAL A 148 24.48 10.10 -11.00
C VAL A 148 23.62 8.93 -10.53
N VAL A 149 22.58 8.55 -11.28
CA VAL A 149 21.64 7.49 -10.88
C VAL A 149 21.95 6.10 -11.45
N ASN A 150 23.06 5.92 -12.18
CA ASN A 150 23.30 4.72 -12.97
C ASN A 150 23.15 3.42 -12.14
N ASP A 151 23.77 3.38 -10.96
CA ASP A 151 23.86 2.17 -10.12
C ASP A 151 23.07 2.25 -8.81
N ILE A 152 22.30 3.31 -8.58
CA ILE A 152 21.62 3.49 -7.29
C ILE A 152 20.54 2.42 -7.06
N HIS A 153 19.97 1.85 -8.12
CA HIS A 153 18.98 0.76 -8.07
C HIS A 153 19.54 -0.52 -7.40
N LYS A 154 20.86 -0.71 -7.40
CA LYS A 154 21.54 -1.84 -6.74
C LYS A 154 21.73 -1.62 -5.23
N ARG A 155 21.32 -0.48 -4.71
CA ARG A 155 21.47 -0.09 -3.30
C ARG A 155 20.09 0.09 -2.68
N GLY A 156 19.89 -0.43 -1.47
CA GLY A 156 18.70 -0.08 -0.71
C GLY A 156 18.74 1.34 -0.16
N GLY A 157 17.65 1.72 0.51
CA GLY A 157 17.45 3.09 0.98
C GLY A 157 17.19 4.09 -0.15
N THR A 158 17.57 5.36 0.07
CA THR A 158 17.41 6.46 -0.88
C THR A 158 18.65 7.35 -0.90
N ILE A 159 19.17 7.69 -2.08
CA ILE A 159 20.29 8.64 -2.22
C ILE A 159 19.93 10.08 -1.81
N LEU A 160 18.63 10.41 -1.73
CA LEU A 160 18.15 11.73 -1.31
C LEU A 160 18.09 11.86 0.21
N GLY A 161 18.28 10.77 0.95
CA GLY A 161 17.85 10.71 2.34
C GLY A 161 16.32 10.85 2.47
N THR A 162 15.82 10.72 3.69
CA THR A 162 14.38 10.86 3.95
C THR A 162 14.13 11.36 5.36
N SER A 163 12.95 11.90 5.61
CA SER A 163 12.52 12.35 6.92
C SER A 163 11.05 12.03 7.18
N ARG A 164 10.69 11.95 8.46
CA ARG A 164 9.32 12.06 8.95
C ARG A 164 9.04 13.53 9.29
N GLY A 165 7.82 14.01 9.05
CA GLY A 165 7.42 15.40 9.33
C GLY A 165 8.11 16.43 8.43
N GLY A 166 8.09 17.70 8.86
CA GLY A 166 8.69 18.82 8.14
C GLY A 166 7.87 19.35 6.97
N HIS A 167 6.57 19.07 6.95
CA HIS A 167 5.64 19.61 5.96
C HIS A 167 5.26 21.05 6.33
N ASP A 168 5.62 22.01 5.48
CA ASP A 168 5.21 23.42 5.58
C ASP A 168 4.81 23.87 4.18
N THR A 169 3.49 23.89 3.92
CA THR A 169 2.95 24.09 2.57
C THR A 169 3.46 25.38 1.93
N SER A 170 3.43 26.49 2.67
CA SER A 170 3.86 27.79 2.14
C SER A 170 5.33 27.74 1.76
N LYS A 171 6.21 27.31 2.67
CA LYS A 171 7.66 27.25 2.38
C LYS A 171 8.01 26.28 1.25
N ILE A 172 7.27 25.17 1.13
CA ILE A 172 7.48 24.20 0.06
C ILE A 172 7.08 24.83 -1.29
N VAL A 173 5.91 25.45 -1.39
CA VAL A 173 5.43 26.06 -2.64
C VAL A 173 6.24 27.32 -2.99
N ASP A 174 6.68 28.10 -2.01
CA ASP A 174 7.61 29.22 -2.21
C ASP A 174 8.93 28.70 -2.81
N SER A 175 9.52 27.64 -2.26
CA SER A 175 10.74 27.03 -2.81
C SER A 175 10.55 26.46 -4.22
N ILE A 176 9.39 25.86 -4.52
CA ILE A 176 9.04 25.40 -5.88
C ILE A 176 9.02 26.58 -6.85
N GLN A 177 8.35 27.67 -6.46
CA GLN A 177 8.21 28.87 -7.27
C GLN A 177 9.55 29.61 -7.47
N ASP A 178 10.30 29.85 -6.40
CA ASP A 178 11.58 30.57 -6.42
C ASP A 178 12.64 29.85 -7.26
N ARG A 179 12.61 28.51 -7.29
CA ARG A 179 13.52 27.69 -8.09
C ARG A 179 13.02 27.48 -9.54
N GLY A 180 11.83 27.96 -9.87
CA GLY A 180 11.18 27.74 -11.16
C GLY A 180 10.96 26.27 -11.47
N ILE A 181 10.62 25.46 -10.45
CA ILE A 181 10.29 24.04 -10.61
C ILE A 181 8.87 23.93 -11.15
N ASN A 182 8.67 23.15 -12.21
CA ASN A 182 7.37 22.95 -12.84
C ASN A 182 6.90 21.48 -12.86
N GLN A 183 7.73 20.55 -12.38
CA GLN A 183 7.33 19.17 -12.14
C GLN A 183 7.84 18.68 -10.79
N VAL A 184 6.97 18.15 -9.95
CA VAL A 184 7.29 17.72 -8.58
C VAL A 184 6.87 16.26 -8.41
N TYR A 185 7.85 15.38 -8.19
CA TYR A 185 7.65 13.94 -7.98
C TYR A 185 7.84 13.61 -6.49
N ILE A 186 6.76 13.23 -5.82
CA ILE A 186 6.72 13.03 -4.37
C ILE A 186 6.54 11.55 -4.05
N ILE A 187 7.61 10.91 -3.56
CA ILE A 187 7.64 9.48 -3.25
C ILE A 187 7.47 9.30 -1.73
N GLY A 188 6.40 8.65 -1.29
CA GLY A 188 6.16 8.45 0.14
C GLY A 188 4.82 7.78 0.47
N GLY A 189 4.62 7.45 1.74
CA GLY A 189 3.38 6.79 2.22
C GLY A 189 2.23 7.78 2.44
N ASP A 190 1.19 7.36 3.15
CA ASP A 190 -0.07 8.10 3.30
C ASP A 190 0.11 9.56 3.76
N GLY A 191 0.90 9.79 4.81
CA GLY A 191 1.18 11.14 5.31
C GLY A 191 1.87 12.03 4.27
N THR A 192 2.71 11.43 3.42
CA THR A 192 3.32 12.12 2.28
C THR A 192 2.28 12.42 1.20
N GLN A 193 1.41 11.48 0.85
CA GLN A 193 0.39 11.71 -0.19
C GLN A 193 -0.65 12.75 0.25
N LYS A 194 -0.98 12.80 1.55
CA LYS A 194 -1.76 13.90 2.15
C LYS A 194 -1.05 15.25 1.98
N GLY A 195 0.26 15.30 2.26
CA GLY A 195 1.07 16.50 2.02
C GLY A 195 1.10 16.92 0.54
N ALA A 196 1.25 15.96 -0.38
CA ALA A 196 1.23 16.19 -1.83
C ALA A 196 -0.09 16.81 -2.30
N SER A 197 -1.22 16.33 -1.77
CA SER A 197 -2.55 16.90 -2.05
C SER A 197 -2.63 18.37 -1.62
N VAL A 198 -2.17 18.70 -0.41
CA VAL A 198 -2.16 20.09 0.09
C VAL A 198 -1.23 20.99 -0.72
N ILE A 199 -0.06 20.48 -1.15
CA ILE A 199 0.85 21.20 -2.05
C ILE A 199 0.17 21.49 -3.40
N TYR A 200 -0.53 20.50 -3.96
CA TYR A 200 -1.27 20.66 -5.21
C TYR A 200 -2.36 21.73 -5.11
N GLU A 201 -3.17 21.72 -4.04
CA GLU A 201 -4.21 22.72 -3.84
C GLU A 201 -3.64 24.14 -3.70
N GLU A 202 -2.50 24.31 -3.01
CA GLU A 202 -1.84 25.60 -2.91
C GLU A 202 -1.25 26.06 -4.27
N ILE A 203 -0.67 25.16 -5.05
CA ILE A 203 -0.21 25.42 -6.43
C ILE A 203 -1.37 25.89 -7.31
N LYS A 204 -2.51 25.19 -7.23
CA LYS A 204 -3.74 25.53 -7.94
C LYS A 204 -4.27 26.90 -7.51
N ARG A 205 -4.32 27.17 -6.20
CA ARG A 205 -4.75 28.45 -5.63
C ARG A 205 -3.89 29.62 -6.13
N ARG A 206 -2.58 29.40 -6.29
CA ARG A 206 -1.63 30.38 -6.84
C ARG A 206 -1.61 30.45 -8.38
N GLY A 207 -2.34 29.58 -9.08
CA GLY A 207 -2.39 29.54 -10.54
C GLY A 207 -1.05 29.15 -11.21
N LEU A 208 -0.21 28.37 -10.52
CA LEU A 208 1.13 28.03 -11.02
C LEU A 208 1.06 26.89 -12.04
N LYS A 209 1.81 26.99 -13.15
CA LYS A 209 2.02 25.93 -14.16
C LYS A 209 2.99 24.86 -13.60
N VAL A 210 2.57 24.14 -12.55
CA VAL A 210 3.36 23.10 -11.88
C VAL A 210 2.56 21.80 -11.80
N ALA A 211 3.12 20.72 -12.32
CA ALA A 211 2.56 19.38 -12.16
C ALA A 211 3.07 18.72 -10.87
N VAL A 212 2.17 18.14 -10.07
CA VAL A 212 2.51 17.37 -8.87
C VAL A 212 2.11 15.92 -9.08
N ALA A 213 3.07 15.00 -9.01
CA ALA A 213 2.85 13.57 -9.13
C ALA A 213 3.24 12.87 -7.82
N GLY A 214 2.27 12.19 -7.20
CA GLY A 214 2.51 11.31 -6.06
C GLY A 214 2.85 9.89 -6.49
N ILE A 215 3.92 9.34 -5.93
CA ILE A 215 4.29 7.93 -6.07
C ILE A 215 4.09 7.27 -4.71
N PRO A 216 2.97 6.55 -4.51
CA PRO A 216 2.61 6.05 -3.19
C PRO A 216 3.52 4.88 -2.79
N LYS A 217 4.15 5.01 -1.62
CA LYS A 217 5.15 4.08 -1.08
C LYS A 217 4.67 3.51 0.25
N THR A 218 4.22 2.26 0.20
CA THR A 218 4.03 1.41 1.37
C THR A 218 4.75 0.09 1.13
N ILE A 219 5.29 -0.50 2.19
CA ILE A 219 5.80 -1.88 2.12
C ILE A 219 4.70 -2.88 2.48
N ASP A 220 3.67 -2.44 3.20
CA ASP A 220 2.61 -3.29 3.76
C ASP A 220 1.53 -3.66 2.73
N ASN A 221 1.62 -3.15 1.50
CA ASN A 221 0.64 -3.33 0.43
C ASN A 221 -0.81 -2.92 0.78
N ASP A 222 -0.93 -1.83 1.53
CA ASP A 222 -2.18 -1.34 2.10
C ASP A 222 -2.79 -0.14 1.35
N ILE A 223 -2.23 0.28 0.22
CA ILE A 223 -2.83 1.36 -0.59
C ILE A 223 -4.13 0.86 -1.23
N PRO A 224 -5.25 1.59 -1.11
CA PRO A 224 -6.49 1.23 -1.77
C PRO A 224 -6.34 1.15 -3.28
N VAL A 225 -7.18 0.33 -3.91
CA VAL A 225 -7.36 0.28 -5.37
C VAL A 225 -6.21 -0.36 -6.13
N ILE A 226 -4.97 -0.27 -5.66
CA ILE A 226 -3.83 -0.94 -6.31
C ILE A 226 -3.75 -2.42 -5.93
N ASP A 227 -3.34 -3.23 -6.90
CA ASP A 227 -3.07 -4.65 -6.72
C ASP A 227 -1.83 -4.88 -5.85
N LYS A 228 -0.80 -4.06 -6.10
CA LYS A 228 0.52 -4.19 -5.49
C LYS A 228 1.26 -2.86 -5.40
N SER A 229 1.96 -2.65 -4.29
CA SER A 229 2.90 -1.56 -4.04
C SER A 229 4.35 -2.02 -4.25
N PHE A 230 5.22 -1.11 -4.69
CA PHE A 230 6.61 -1.47 -4.92
C PHE A 230 7.33 -1.75 -3.59
N GLY A 231 8.26 -2.71 -3.61
CA GLY A 231 8.98 -3.17 -2.42
C GLY A 231 8.25 -4.25 -1.61
N PHE A 232 6.95 -4.49 -1.83
CA PHE A 232 6.20 -5.56 -1.16
C PHE A 232 6.75 -6.96 -1.45
N ASP A 233 6.97 -7.31 -2.72
CA ASP A 233 7.48 -8.65 -3.08
C ASP A 233 8.88 -8.89 -2.51
N THR A 234 9.76 -7.90 -2.61
CA THR A 234 11.09 -7.95 -1.99
C THR A 234 10.99 -8.12 -0.47
N ALA A 235 10.01 -7.48 0.18
CA ALA A 235 9.80 -7.64 1.61
C ALA A 235 9.36 -9.05 1.98
N VAL A 236 8.49 -9.66 1.17
CA VAL A 236 8.04 -11.05 1.34
C VAL A 236 9.19 -12.04 1.12
N GLU A 237 10.08 -11.78 0.16
CA GLU A 237 11.29 -12.60 -0.08
C GLU A 237 12.27 -12.53 1.10
N GLU A 238 12.58 -11.33 1.60
CA GLU A 238 13.49 -11.19 2.75
C GLU A 238 12.85 -11.70 4.05
N ALA A 239 11.52 -11.58 4.20
CA ALA A 239 10.79 -12.19 5.31
C ALA A 239 10.93 -13.72 5.31
N GLN A 240 10.84 -14.37 4.14
CA GLN A 240 11.05 -15.81 4.02
C GLN A 240 12.45 -16.23 4.49
N ARG A 241 13.49 -15.45 4.18
CA ARG A 241 14.86 -15.75 4.66
C ARG A 241 14.94 -15.76 6.19
N ALA A 242 14.27 -14.82 6.85
CA ALA A 242 14.20 -14.77 8.30
C ALA A 242 13.39 -15.93 8.89
N ILE A 243 12.28 -16.30 8.25
CA ILE A 243 11.47 -17.47 8.63
C ILE A 243 12.29 -18.75 8.53
N ASN A 244 13.02 -18.95 7.42
CA ASN A 244 13.86 -20.13 7.23
C ASN A 244 14.97 -20.22 8.30
N ALA A 245 15.58 -19.10 8.67
CA ALA A 245 16.56 -19.07 9.75
C ALA A 245 15.94 -19.45 11.10
N ALA A 246 14.74 -18.93 11.40
CA ALA A 246 14.01 -19.31 12.61
C ALA A 246 13.63 -20.80 12.61
N HIS A 247 13.26 -21.35 11.45
CA HIS A 247 12.91 -22.75 11.29
C HIS A 247 14.09 -23.67 11.63
N VAL A 248 15.25 -23.44 11.01
CA VAL A 248 16.48 -24.20 11.28
C VAL A 248 16.87 -24.13 12.76
N GLU A 249 16.79 -22.95 13.38
CA GLU A 249 17.09 -22.78 14.80
C GLU A 249 16.11 -23.53 15.71
N ALA A 250 14.81 -23.52 15.40
CA ALA A 250 13.80 -24.18 16.21
C ALA A 250 13.85 -25.72 16.06
N GLU A 251 14.07 -26.24 14.86
CA GLU A 251 14.16 -27.68 14.62
C GLU A 251 15.42 -28.30 15.26
N SER A 252 16.49 -27.52 15.40
CA SER A 252 17.78 -28.01 15.92
C SER A 252 17.80 -28.29 17.43
N VAL A 253 16.72 -27.98 18.16
CA VAL A 253 16.66 -28.11 19.63
C VAL A 253 15.30 -28.64 20.10
N GLU A 254 15.31 -29.44 21.17
CA GLU A 254 14.07 -29.94 21.78
C GLU A 254 13.20 -28.76 22.27
N ASN A 255 11.91 -28.82 21.94
CA ASN A 255 10.92 -27.79 22.24
C ASN A 255 11.37 -26.40 21.75
N GLY A 256 11.95 -26.35 20.55
CA GLY A 256 12.40 -25.11 19.92
C GLY A 256 11.25 -24.26 19.42
N ILE A 257 11.33 -22.94 19.64
CA ILE A 257 10.32 -21.98 19.19
C ILE A 257 11.01 -20.85 18.45
N GLY A 258 10.67 -20.67 17.17
CA GLY A 258 11.09 -19.53 16.38
C GLY A 258 9.98 -18.48 16.31
N VAL A 259 10.21 -17.28 16.83
CA VAL A 259 9.29 -16.14 16.72
C VAL A 259 9.89 -15.12 15.75
N VAL A 260 9.19 -14.84 14.66
CA VAL A 260 9.62 -13.86 13.64
C VAL A 260 8.63 -12.70 13.58
N LYS A 261 9.08 -11.51 13.98
CA LYS A 261 8.29 -10.27 13.85
C LYS A 261 8.52 -9.65 12.48
N LEU A 262 7.47 -9.48 11.71
CA LEU A 262 7.48 -8.85 10.39
C LEU A 262 6.79 -7.48 10.42
N MET A 263 7.00 -6.73 9.34
CA MET A 263 6.27 -5.49 9.09
C MET A 263 4.77 -5.76 8.88
N GLY A 264 3.96 -4.74 9.12
CA GLY A 264 2.51 -4.85 9.09
C GLY A 264 1.88 -4.08 10.24
N ARG A 265 1.93 -2.75 10.17
CA ARG A 265 1.45 -1.87 11.25
C ARG A 265 -0.07 -1.94 11.41
N TYR A 266 -0.78 -1.88 10.29
CA TYR A 266 -2.25 -1.86 10.25
C TYR A 266 -2.82 -3.02 9.44
N SER A 267 -1.97 -3.72 8.67
CA SER A 267 -2.36 -4.87 7.86
C SER A 267 -1.32 -5.99 7.90
N GLY A 268 -1.80 -7.22 7.82
CA GLY A 268 -0.99 -8.43 7.92
C GLY A 268 -0.48 -9.01 6.59
N PHE A 269 -0.47 -8.25 5.49
CA PHE A 269 -0.19 -8.83 4.17
C PHE A 269 1.19 -9.47 4.06
N ILE A 270 2.25 -8.83 4.57
CA ILE A 270 3.60 -9.41 4.53
C ILE A 270 3.63 -10.73 5.31
N ALA A 271 3.09 -10.74 6.53
CA ALA A 271 3.04 -11.93 7.36
C ALA A 271 2.24 -13.08 6.70
N MET A 272 1.08 -12.78 6.12
CA MET A 272 0.25 -13.76 5.42
C MET A 272 0.96 -14.32 4.18
N TYR A 273 1.52 -13.46 3.32
CA TYR A 273 2.19 -13.90 2.09
C TYR A 273 3.49 -14.64 2.37
N ALA A 274 4.30 -14.17 3.33
CA ALA A 274 5.53 -14.86 3.73
C ALA A 274 5.24 -16.25 4.34
N THR A 275 4.19 -16.36 5.16
CA THR A 275 3.71 -17.65 5.70
C THR A 275 3.31 -18.62 4.59
N LEU A 276 2.47 -18.17 3.65
CA LEU A 276 2.01 -18.99 2.52
C LEU A 276 3.16 -19.41 1.60
N ALA A 277 4.20 -18.58 1.48
CA ALA A 277 5.37 -18.84 0.64
C ALA A 277 6.35 -19.82 1.29
N SER A 278 6.66 -19.65 2.59
CA SER A 278 7.60 -20.55 3.31
C SER A 278 7.01 -21.94 3.54
N ARG A 279 5.73 -22.05 3.94
CA ARG A 279 5.07 -23.30 4.38
C ARG A 279 5.61 -23.93 5.67
N ASP A 280 6.63 -23.36 6.29
CA ASP A 280 7.23 -23.88 7.55
C ASP A 280 6.64 -23.23 8.81
N VAL A 281 5.66 -22.34 8.63
CA VAL A 281 5.05 -21.55 9.71
C VAL A 281 3.87 -22.31 10.32
N ASP A 282 3.88 -22.51 11.63
CA ASP A 282 2.78 -23.15 12.36
C ASP A 282 1.70 -22.17 12.81
N CYS A 283 2.05 -20.90 12.98
CA CYS A 283 1.14 -19.87 13.46
C CYS A 283 1.47 -18.50 12.84
N CYS A 284 0.50 -17.89 12.16
CA CYS A 284 0.57 -16.52 11.68
C CYS A 284 -0.40 -15.62 12.47
N LEU A 285 0.12 -14.56 13.07
CA LEU A 285 -0.63 -13.56 13.83
C LEU A 285 -0.62 -12.22 13.10
N ILE A 286 -1.81 -11.66 12.85
CA ILE A 286 -1.99 -10.41 12.08
C ILE A 286 -2.93 -9.45 12.81
N PRO A 287 -2.84 -8.12 12.58
CA PRO A 287 -3.72 -7.13 13.20
C PRO A 287 -5.21 -7.37 12.96
N GLU A 288 -5.57 -7.99 11.83
CA GLU A 288 -6.95 -8.23 11.44
C GLU A 288 -7.59 -9.43 12.12
N SER A 289 -6.80 -10.31 12.74
CA SER A 289 -7.27 -11.53 13.39
C SER A 289 -6.93 -11.49 14.88
N PRO A 290 -7.84 -11.00 15.73
CA PRO A 290 -7.67 -11.02 17.18
C PRO A 290 -7.37 -12.42 17.70
N PHE A 291 -6.58 -12.49 18.77
CA PHE A 291 -6.24 -13.72 19.47
C PHE A 291 -6.14 -13.48 20.97
N TYR A 292 -6.06 -14.55 21.75
CA TYR A 292 -5.86 -14.50 23.18
C TYR A 292 -4.86 -15.56 23.61
N LEU A 293 -4.15 -15.31 24.72
CA LEU A 293 -3.04 -16.15 25.14
C LEU A 293 -3.49 -17.40 25.89
N GLU A 294 -4.36 -17.23 26.89
CA GLU A 294 -4.73 -18.27 27.87
C GLU A 294 -6.18 -18.73 27.74
N GLY A 295 -6.46 -19.97 28.16
CA GLY A 295 -7.79 -20.58 28.16
C GLY A 295 -8.05 -21.46 26.94
N PRO A 296 -9.20 -22.17 26.91
CA PRO A 296 -9.53 -23.12 25.85
C PRO A 296 -9.51 -22.44 24.48
N GLY A 297 -8.77 -23.00 23.52
CA GLY A 297 -8.59 -22.45 22.16
C GLY A 297 -7.61 -21.28 22.06
N GLY A 298 -6.91 -20.95 23.15
CA GLY A 298 -5.91 -19.87 23.19
C GLY A 298 -4.58 -20.26 22.55
N LEU A 299 -3.73 -19.26 22.33
CA LEU A 299 -2.43 -19.44 21.70
C LEU A 299 -1.55 -20.43 22.47
N PHE A 300 -1.46 -20.34 23.80
CA PHE A 300 -0.58 -21.23 24.57
C PHE A 300 -1.01 -22.70 24.54
N GLU A 301 -2.31 -22.99 24.50
CA GLU A 301 -2.81 -24.36 24.36
C GLU A 301 -2.45 -24.93 22.97
N TYR A 302 -2.61 -24.13 21.92
CA TYR A 302 -2.20 -24.53 20.57
C TYR A 302 -0.69 -24.78 20.51
N MET A 303 0.12 -23.91 21.10
CA MET A 303 1.57 -24.08 21.17
C MET A 303 1.97 -25.37 21.90
N GLU A 304 1.34 -25.67 23.05
CA GLU A 304 1.60 -26.89 23.81
C GLU A 304 1.31 -28.15 22.98
N LYS A 305 0.21 -28.13 22.21
CA LYS A 305 -0.14 -29.21 21.29
C LYS A 305 0.92 -29.37 20.19
N ARG A 306 1.30 -28.28 19.51
CA ARG A 306 2.29 -28.32 18.41
C ARG A 306 3.66 -28.80 18.88
N LEU A 307 4.13 -28.33 20.03
CA LEU A 307 5.41 -28.77 20.59
C LEU A 307 5.41 -30.27 20.94
N LYS A 308 4.31 -30.81 21.47
CA LYS A 308 4.18 -32.26 21.73
C LYS A 308 4.12 -33.10 20.45
N GLU A 309 3.51 -32.57 19.39
CA GLU A 309 3.37 -33.26 18.11
C GLU A 309 4.66 -33.24 17.27
N ASN A 310 5.35 -32.10 17.23
CA ASN A 310 6.44 -31.85 16.28
C ASN A 310 7.82 -31.58 16.93
N GLY A 311 7.87 -31.35 18.24
CA GLY A 311 9.11 -30.98 18.95
C GLY A 311 9.60 -29.55 18.71
N HIS A 312 9.01 -28.81 17.77
CA HIS A 312 9.33 -27.41 17.49
C HIS A 312 8.11 -26.64 16.96
N MET A 313 8.20 -25.31 16.93
CA MET A 313 7.14 -24.45 16.41
C MET A 313 7.65 -23.12 15.84
N ILE A 314 7.09 -22.67 14.72
CA ILE A 314 7.35 -21.37 14.11
C ILE A 314 6.13 -20.45 14.18
N ILE A 315 6.34 -19.27 14.77
CA ILE A 315 5.35 -18.21 14.88
C ILE A 315 5.83 -17.02 14.06
N VAL A 316 5.02 -16.60 13.10
CA VAL A 316 5.20 -15.35 12.35
C VAL A 316 4.15 -14.35 12.84
N MET A 317 4.57 -13.13 13.12
CA MET A 317 3.64 -12.09 13.56
C MET A 317 3.94 -10.75 12.90
N ALA A 318 2.90 -10.05 12.48
CA ALA A 318 3.02 -8.66 12.06
C ALA A 318 3.13 -7.74 13.30
N GLU A 319 3.91 -6.66 13.21
CA GLU A 319 4.16 -5.73 14.33
C GLU A 319 2.89 -5.12 14.94
N GLY A 320 1.81 -5.00 14.17
CA GLY A 320 0.53 -4.50 14.67
C GLY A 320 -0.35 -5.54 15.36
N ALA A 321 -0.02 -6.83 15.31
CA ALA A 321 -0.82 -7.88 15.95
C ALA A 321 -0.66 -7.81 17.48
N GLY A 322 -1.75 -7.93 18.24
CA GLY A 322 -1.69 -8.03 19.72
C GLY A 322 -1.28 -6.75 20.46
N GLN A 323 -1.30 -5.58 19.79
CA GLN A 323 -0.96 -4.29 20.42
C GLN A 323 -1.92 -3.94 21.57
N GLU A 324 -3.19 -4.33 21.46
CA GLU A 324 -4.21 -4.23 22.52
C GLU A 324 -3.85 -5.07 23.75
N LEU A 325 -3.46 -6.33 23.57
CA LEU A 325 -3.06 -7.22 24.67
C LEU A 325 -1.83 -6.67 25.41
N LEU A 326 -0.87 -6.15 24.65
CA LEU A 326 0.34 -5.56 25.20
C LEU A 326 0.00 -4.31 26.02
N SER A 327 -0.83 -3.42 25.47
CA SER A 327 -1.23 -2.17 26.13
C SER A 327 -2.01 -2.42 27.44
N GLU A 328 -2.90 -3.42 27.44
CA GLU A 328 -3.62 -3.87 28.65
C GLU A 328 -2.67 -4.41 29.72
N SER A 329 -1.61 -5.13 29.32
CA SER A 329 -0.64 -5.72 30.25
C SER A 329 0.35 -4.70 30.85
N MET A 330 0.69 -3.63 30.12
CA MET A 330 1.78 -2.70 30.53
C MET A 330 1.30 -1.32 31.01
N HIS A 331 -0.01 -1.01 30.95
CA HIS A 331 -0.57 0.32 31.34
C HIS A 331 0.17 1.52 30.73
N THR A 332 0.68 1.38 29.51
CA THR A 332 1.53 2.37 28.83
C THR A 332 0.73 3.49 28.15
N MET A 333 1.29 4.70 28.15
CA MET A 333 0.72 5.84 27.40
C MET A 333 1.09 5.80 25.91
N ASP A 334 0.18 6.28 25.07
CA ASP A 334 0.38 6.40 23.63
C ASP A 334 1.40 7.48 23.28
N GLN A 335 2.56 7.07 22.76
CA GLN A 335 3.56 7.99 22.20
C GLN A 335 3.35 8.14 20.68
N GLN A 336 3.72 9.31 20.13
CA GLN A 336 3.60 9.60 18.69
C GLN A 336 4.95 9.98 18.07
N ASP A 337 5.14 9.67 16.78
CA ASP A 337 6.29 10.12 16.00
C ASP A 337 6.15 11.58 15.52
N ALA A 338 7.19 12.14 14.92
CA ALA A 338 7.20 13.51 14.40
C ALA A 338 6.20 13.78 13.25
N SER A 339 5.53 12.74 12.73
CA SER A 339 4.44 12.84 11.76
C SER A 339 3.06 12.59 12.38
N GLY A 340 2.98 12.45 13.71
CA GLY A 340 1.74 12.21 14.44
C GLY A 340 1.27 10.75 14.46
N ASN A 341 2.07 9.80 13.99
CA ASN A 341 1.67 8.38 14.02
C ASN A 341 1.95 7.78 15.40
N LYS A 342 1.03 6.96 15.93
CA LYS A 342 1.27 6.16 17.15
C LYS A 342 2.54 5.30 16.98
N LEU A 343 3.40 5.32 17.99
CA LEU A 343 4.55 4.42 18.10
C LEU A 343 4.05 3.08 18.63
N LEU A 344 4.28 2.03 17.86
CA LEU A 344 3.97 0.67 18.28
C LEU A 344 5.04 0.17 19.26
N GLN A 345 4.61 -0.65 20.21
CA GLN A 345 5.51 -1.33 21.13
C GLN A 345 6.01 -2.64 20.50
N ASP A 346 7.13 -3.17 21.00
CA ASP A 346 7.68 -4.43 20.49
C ASP A 346 6.86 -5.63 20.99
N VAL A 347 5.81 -5.95 20.24
CA VAL A 347 4.96 -7.12 20.48
C VAL A 347 5.74 -8.44 20.34
N GLY A 348 6.78 -8.48 19.52
CA GLY A 348 7.61 -9.68 19.32
C GLY A 348 8.40 -10.03 20.58
N LEU A 349 8.98 -9.03 21.23
CA LEU A 349 9.64 -9.21 22.52
C LEU A 349 8.63 -9.59 23.61
N TRP A 350 7.52 -8.85 23.72
CA TRP A 350 6.47 -9.10 24.73
C TRP A 350 5.88 -10.52 24.63
N ILE A 351 5.56 -10.99 23.43
CA ILE A 351 5.01 -12.35 23.26
C ILE A 351 6.06 -13.40 23.60
N SER A 352 7.33 -13.14 23.26
CA SER A 352 8.43 -14.05 23.57
C SER A 352 8.64 -14.22 25.09
N GLU A 353 8.53 -13.12 25.84
CA GLU A 353 8.58 -13.14 27.31
C GLU A 353 7.35 -13.84 27.89
N SER A 354 6.16 -13.55 27.36
CA SER A 354 4.91 -14.18 27.80
C SER A 354 4.91 -15.70 27.58
N ILE A 355 5.45 -16.17 26.44
CA ILE A 355 5.64 -17.59 26.14
C ILE A 355 6.62 -18.23 27.16
N LYS A 356 7.79 -17.61 27.37
CA LYS A 356 8.79 -18.10 28.34
C LYS A 356 8.20 -18.24 29.73
N ASP A 357 7.45 -17.24 30.18
CA ASP A 357 6.80 -17.24 31.48
C ASP A 357 5.74 -18.33 31.60
N HIS A 358 4.89 -18.52 30.59
CA HIS A 358 3.88 -19.57 30.61
C HIS A 358 4.49 -20.97 30.69
N PHE A 359 5.42 -21.30 29.78
CA PHE A 359 5.96 -22.67 29.69
C PHE A 359 6.92 -23.00 30.83
N THR A 360 7.79 -22.06 31.22
CA THR A 360 8.79 -22.30 32.27
C THR A 360 8.15 -22.25 33.67
N LYS A 361 7.38 -21.20 33.98
CA LYS A 361 6.86 -20.98 35.35
C LYS A 361 5.58 -21.77 35.63
N LYS A 362 4.63 -21.81 34.68
CA LYS A 362 3.33 -22.47 34.90
C LYS A 362 3.34 -23.95 34.52
N ARG A 363 3.91 -24.30 33.36
CA ARG A 363 3.90 -25.70 32.86
C ARG A 363 5.11 -26.53 33.26
N LYS A 364 6.19 -25.90 33.75
CA LYS A 364 7.48 -26.56 34.04
C LYS A 364 8.04 -27.33 32.84
N MET A 365 7.79 -26.82 31.63
CA MET A 365 8.28 -27.37 30.37
C MET A 365 9.49 -26.54 29.92
N ILE A 366 10.60 -27.20 29.62
CA ILE A 366 11.80 -26.54 29.08
C ILE A 366 11.54 -26.24 27.61
N ILE A 367 11.72 -24.98 27.22
CA ILE A 367 11.59 -24.50 25.84
C ILE A 367 12.83 -23.71 25.43
N ASN A 368 13.13 -23.72 24.12
CA ASN A 368 14.24 -22.96 23.55
C ASN A 368 13.70 -21.94 22.55
N LEU A 369 13.47 -20.70 23.00
CA LEU A 369 12.87 -19.65 22.17
C LEU A 369 13.93 -18.73 21.53
N LYS A 370 13.85 -18.57 20.21
CA LYS A 370 14.60 -17.60 19.42
C LYS A 370 13.65 -16.55 18.86
N TYR A 371 13.98 -15.28 19.08
CA TYR A 371 13.24 -14.15 18.54
C TYR A 371 14.07 -13.48 17.45
N ILE A 372 13.48 -13.29 16.27
CA ILE A 372 14.11 -12.66 15.11
C ILE A 372 13.28 -11.44 14.68
N ASP A 373 13.93 -10.28 14.66
CA ASP A 373 13.40 -9.05 14.07
C ASP A 373 14.21 -8.64 12.82
N PRO A 374 13.81 -9.08 11.62
CA PRO A 374 14.47 -8.72 10.36
C PRO A 374 14.04 -7.34 9.82
N THR A 375 13.27 -6.51 10.56
CA THR A 375 12.62 -5.30 10.03
C THR A 375 13.57 -4.37 9.27
N TYR A 376 14.77 -4.11 9.81
CA TYR A 376 15.73 -3.23 9.14
C TYR A 376 16.41 -3.89 7.94
N MET A 377 16.64 -5.21 8.00
CA MET A 377 17.19 -5.97 6.89
C MET A 377 16.21 -5.94 5.70
N ILE A 378 14.92 -6.16 5.96
CA ILE A 378 13.85 -6.11 4.97
C ILE A 378 13.77 -4.72 4.28
N ARG A 379 13.92 -3.63 5.04
CA ARG A 379 13.72 -2.28 4.49
C ARG A 379 14.93 -1.71 3.75
N ALA A 380 16.11 -2.23 4.04
CA ALA A 380 17.38 -1.68 3.57
C ALA A 380 17.96 -2.43 2.36
N VAL A 381 17.27 -3.46 1.84
CA VAL A 381 17.70 -4.16 0.62
C VAL A 381 17.36 -3.37 -0.65
N PRO A 382 18.12 -3.61 -1.75
CA PRO A 382 17.71 -3.19 -3.08
C PRO A 382 16.35 -3.80 -3.42
N GLY A 383 15.46 -3.02 -4.06
CA GLY A 383 14.13 -3.52 -4.44
C GLY A 383 14.11 -4.04 -5.86
N TYR A 384 13.48 -5.20 -6.06
CA TYR A 384 13.07 -5.69 -7.36
C TYR A 384 11.70 -5.09 -7.70
N THR A 385 11.70 -3.97 -8.42
CA THR A 385 10.46 -3.25 -8.77
C THR A 385 10.28 -3.21 -10.29
N GLY A 386 9.16 -3.75 -10.77
CA GLY A 386 8.77 -3.74 -12.19
C GLY A 386 7.71 -2.70 -12.57
N PHE A 387 7.28 -1.84 -11.64
CA PHE A 387 6.22 -0.84 -11.89
C PHE A 387 6.36 0.40 -11.02
N THR A 388 5.86 1.55 -11.51
CA THR A 388 6.00 2.85 -10.83
C THR A 388 4.67 3.53 -10.52
N VAL A 389 3.57 3.17 -11.21
CA VAL A 389 2.26 3.81 -11.02
C VAL A 389 1.17 2.76 -10.85
N GLY A 390 0.22 3.03 -9.94
CA GLY A 390 -0.74 2.07 -9.38
C GLY A 390 -1.27 1.01 -10.35
N PRO A 391 -0.82 -0.25 -10.25
CA PRO A 391 -1.41 -1.35 -11.00
C PRO A 391 -2.80 -1.62 -10.44
N VAL A 392 -3.81 -1.65 -11.30
CA VAL A 392 -5.21 -1.95 -10.99
C VAL A 392 -5.67 -2.99 -11.99
N ASN A 393 -5.99 -4.19 -11.50
CA ASN A 393 -6.35 -5.34 -12.33
C ASN A 393 -5.35 -5.59 -13.48
N GLY A 394 -4.05 -5.48 -13.18
CA GLY A 394 -2.96 -5.70 -14.15
C GLY A 394 -2.75 -4.58 -15.18
N ARG A 395 -3.42 -3.44 -15.05
CA ARG A 395 -3.21 -2.24 -15.88
C ARG A 395 -2.77 -1.07 -15.02
N HIS A 396 -1.93 -0.18 -15.55
CA HIS A 396 -1.51 1.02 -14.81
C HIS A 396 -2.59 2.10 -14.93
N ALA A 397 -3.00 2.67 -13.81
CA ALA A 397 -4.00 3.74 -13.74
C ALA A 397 -3.49 4.94 -12.92
N TYR A 398 -3.98 6.13 -13.24
CA TYR A 398 -3.85 7.28 -12.36
C TYR A 398 -4.87 7.16 -11.23
N ILE A 399 -4.42 7.43 -10.00
CA ILE A 399 -5.23 7.31 -8.80
C ILE A 399 -5.30 8.66 -8.12
N PRO A 400 -6.50 9.24 -7.92
CA PRO A 400 -6.64 10.49 -7.19
C PRO A 400 -6.06 10.42 -5.78
N PHE A 401 -5.45 11.50 -5.29
CA PHE A 401 -4.84 11.54 -3.95
C PHE A 401 -5.82 11.14 -2.85
N HIS A 402 -7.07 11.61 -2.92
CA HIS A 402 -8.07 11.27 -1.92
C HIS A 402 -8.28 9.76 -1.81
N ARG A 403 -8.34 9.02 -2.93
CA ARG A 403 -8.46 7.56 -2.94
C ARG A 403 -7.28 6.84 -2.32
N VAL A 404 -6.07 7.32 -2.57
CA VAL A 404 -4.85 6.76 -1.95
C VAL A 404 -4.88 6.91 -0.43
N THR A 405 -5.46 8.00 0.07
CA THR A 405 -5.43 8.37 1.50
C THR A 405 -6.73 8.07 2.26
N GLU A 406 -7.76 7.56 1.59
CA GLU A 406 -9.12 7.40 2.12
C GLU A 406 -9.19 6.30 3.18
N LYS A 407 -8.57 5.15 2.88
CA LYS A 407 -8.57 3.96 3.75
C LYS A 407 -7.28 3.19 3.55
N GLN A 408 -7.10 2.14 4.34
CA GLN A 408 -6.02 1.18 4.16
C GLN A 408 -6.63 -0.18 3.83
N ASN A 409 -6.07 -0.87 2.83
CA ASN A 409 -6.42 -2.26 2.56
C ASN A 409 -5.96 -3.13 3.73
N LYS A 410 -6.81 -4.07 4.10
CA LYS A 410 -6.58 -5.04 5.18
C LYS A 410 -6.78 -6.45 4.68
N VAL A 411 -6.13 -7.41 5.31
CA VAL A 411 -6.37 -8.84 5.09
C VAL A 411 -7.82 -9.13 5.41
N VAL A 412 -8.53 -9.70 4.45
CA VAL A 412 -9.91 -10.13 4.62
C VAL A 412 -9.90 -11.53 5.23
N ILE A 413 -10.00 -11.62 6.56
CA ILE A 413 -9.97 -12.91 7.30
C ILE A 413 -11.10 -13.88 6.95
N THR A 414 -12.13 -13.43 6.22
CA THR A 414 -13.23 -14.27 5.73
C THR A 414 -13.02 -14.73 4.28
N ASP A 415 -11.95 -14.31 3.62
CA ASP A 415 -11.67 -14.64 2.23
C ASP A 415 -10.83 -15.92 2.09
N ARG A 416 -10.84 -16.48 0.87
CA ARG A 416 -10.15 -17.72 0.49
C ARG A 416 -8.66 -17.69 0.79
N MET A 417 -7.99 -16.54 0.69
CA MET A 417 -6.55 -16.48 0.99
C MET A 417 -6.24 -16.72 2.46
N TRP A 418 -7.01 -16.12 3.38
CA TRP A 418 -6.83 -16.38 4.81
C TRP A 418 -7.24 -17.82 5.17
N ALA A 419 -8.34 -18.32 4.60
CA ALA A 419 -8.76 -19.71 4.78
C ALA A 419 -7.68 -20.70 4.30
N ARG A 420 -7.00 -20.39 3.18
CA ARG A 420 -5.87 -21.17 2.68
C ARG A 420 -4.69 -21.13 3.65
N LEU A 421 -4.40 -19.98 4.26
CA LEU A 421 -3.36 -19.87 5.27
C LEU A 421 -3.67 -20.78 6.46
N LEU A 422 -4.87 -20.66 7.05
CA LEU A 422 -5.29 -21.49 8.18
C LEU A 422 -5.21 -22.99 7.86
N SER A 423 -5.61 -23.37 6.64
CA SER A 423 -5.54 -24.77 6.19
C SER A 423 -4.10 -25.24 5.98
N SER A 424 -3.19 -24.36 5.57
CA SER A 424 -1.78 -24.70 5.36
C SER A 424 -0.97 -24.80 6.64
N THR A 425 -1.25 -23.94 7.62
CA THR A 425 -0.55 -23.95 8.93
C THR A 425 -1.22 -24.92 9.92
N ASN A 426 -2.45 -25.34 9.62
CA ASN A 426 -3.34 -26.09 10.52
C ASN A 426 -3.62 -25.36 11.86
N GLN A 427 -3.39 -24.04 11.89
CA GLN A 427 -3.68 -23.22 13.07
C GLN A 427 -5.21 -23.02 13.22
N PRO A 428 -5.72 -22.99 14.46
CA PRO A 428 -7.12 -22.65 14.69
C PRO A 428 -7.37 -21.16 14.41
N SER A 429 -8.65 -20.81 14.25
CA SER A 429 -9.06 -19.42 14.44
C SER A 429 -9.09 -19.12 15.93
N PHE A 430 -8.28 -18.15 16.36
CA PHE A 430 -8.25 -17.70 17.77
C PHE A 430 -9.39 -16.74 18.12
N LEU A 431 -10.39 -16.59 17.25
CA LEU A 431 -11.57 -15.78 17.51
C LEU A 431 -12.43 -16.42 18.60
N LYS A 432 -12.92 -15.61 19.55
CA LYS A 432 -13.95 -16.11 20.47
C LYS A 432 -15.26 -16.34 19.70
N PRO A 433 -16.14 -17.26 20.13
CA PRO A 433 -17.42 -17.52 19.45
C PRO A 433 -18.29 -16.27 19.22
N LYS A 434 -18.19 -15.26 20.11
CA LYS A 434 -18.90 -13.98 19.97
C LYS A 434 -18.36 -13.14 18.79
N ASP A 435 -17.06 -13.17 18.53
CA ASP A 435 -16.39 -12.35 17.50
C ASP A 435 -16.61 -12.92 16.08
N ILE A 436 -16.84 -14.24 15.98
CA ILE A 436 -17.21 -14.93 14.73
C ILE A 436 -18.56 -14.41 14.20
N THR A 437 -19.49 -14.05 15.09
CA THR A 437 -20.82 -13.58 14.70
C THR A 437 -20.79 -12.13 14.22
N VAL A 438 -19.93 -11.29 14.80
CA VAL A 438 -19.73 -9.89 14.42
C VAL A 438 -19.01 -9.79 13.08
N SER A 439 -17.92 -10.54 12.89
CA SER A 439 -17.14 -10.55 11.65
C SER A 439 -17.92 -11.00 10.41
N LYS A 440 -18.94 -11.85 10.57
CA LYS A 440 -19.87 -12.22 9.48
C LYS A 440 -20.88 -11.11 9.16
N ARG A 441 -21.28 -10.29 10.14
CA ARG A 441 -22.29 -9.22 9.97
C ARG A 441 -21.74 -7.95 9.34
N GLU A 442 -20.45 -7.63 9.57
CA GLU A 442 -19.84 -6.41 9.01
C GLU A 442 -19.61 -6.44 7.48
N LYS A 443 -19.94 -7.54 6.80
CA LYS A 443 -19.55 -7.75 5.39
C LYS A 443 -20.61 -8.30 4.44
N GLU A 444 -21.87 -8.42 4.84
CA GLU A 444 -22.91 -8.44 3.80
C GLU A 444 -23.00 -7.01 3.23
N PRO A 445 -22.73 -6.80 1.92
CA PRO A 445 -23.12 -5.53 1.31
C PRO A 445 -24.64 -5.39 1.51
N PRO A 446 -25.18 -4.18 1.68
CA PRO A 446 -26.62 -4.03 1.79
C PRO A 446 -27.22 -4.56 0.50
N THR A 447 -27.79 -5.76 0.57
CA THR A 447 -28.75 -6.22 -0.40
C THR A 447 -29.91 -5.26 -0.20
N GLN A 448 -30.06 -4.27 -1.06
CA GLN A 448 -31.30 -3.51 -1.14
C GLN A 448 -32.36 -4.53 -1.57
N LEU A 449 -32.97 -5.18 -0.58
CA LEU A 449 -34.31 -5.72 -0.70
C LEU A 449 -35.17 -4.50 -0.99
N LEU A 450 -35.54 -4.33 -2.26
CA LEU A 450 -36.59 -3.41 -2.63
C LEU A 450 -37.87 -3.94 -1.99
N ASP A 451 -38.36 -3.19 -1.01
CA ASP A 451 -39.70 -3.36 -0.47
C ASP A 451 -40.70 -3.40 -1.63
N GLY A 452 -41.59 -4.40 -1.59
CA GLY A 452 -42.56 -4.65 -2.64
C GLY A 452 -43.54 -3.50 -2.78
N GLU A 453 -43.51 -2.85 -3.94
CA GLU A 453 -44.69 -2.14 -4.44
C GLU A 453 -45.66 -3.17 -5.01
N ASN A 454 -46.86 -3.19 -4.42
CA ASN A 454 -48.02 -3.91 -4.89
C ASN A 454 -48.30 -3.59 -6.37
N CYS A 455 -47.93 -4.51 -7.26
CA CYS A 455 -48.46 -4.54 -8.61
C CYS A 455 -49.77 -5.33 -8.56
N THR A 456 -50.90 -4.64 -8.62
CA THR A 456 -52.23 -5.22 -8.81
C THR A 456 -52.29 -5.86 -10.20
N ASP A 457 -52.28 -7.20 -10.25
CA ASP A 457 -52.44 -7.97 -11.49
C ASP A 457 -53.94 -8.06 -11.84
N ASP A 458 -54.41 -7.14 -12.68
CA ASP A 458 -55.68 -7.27 -13.40
C ASP A 458 -55.51 -8.27 -14.55
N ARG A 459 -55.75 -9.56 -14.28
CA ARG A 459 -55.95 -10.58 -15.32
C ARG A 459 -57.24 -11.33 -15.09
N LYS A 460 -58.22 -11.00 -15.94
CA LYS A 460 -59.47 -11.76 -16.12
C LYS A 460 -59.17 -13.21 -16.56
N PRO A 461 -59.91 -14.22 -16.07
CA PRO A 461 -59.71 -15.59 -16.49
C PRO A 461 -60.39 -15.83 -17.85
N VAL A 462 -59.65 -16.38 -18.81
CA VAL A 462 -60.20 -16.94 -20.05
C VAL A 462 -60.61 -18.39 -19.79
N SER A 463 -61.85 -18.69 -20.15
CA SER A 463 -62.54 -19.98 -20.05
C SER A 463 -61.83 -21.10 -20.80
N LYS A 464 -61.78 -22.28 -20.17
CA LYS A 464 -61.44 -23.56 -20.81
C LYS A 464 -62.57 -23.97 -21.77
N GLU A 465 -62.24 -24.23 -23.02
CA GLU A 465 -63.00 -25.14 -23.88
C GLU A 465 -62.16 -26.41 -24.12
N LEU A 466 -62.77 -27.55 -23.78
CA LEU A 466 -62.34 -28.89 -24.15
C LEU A 466 -62.72 -29.16 -25.61
N VAL A 467 -61.85 -29.77 -26.40
CA VAL A 467 -62.25 -30.79 -27.39
C VAL A 467 -61.14 -31.85 -27.54
N THR A 468 -61.53 -33.09 -27.19
CA THR A 468 -61.01 -34.45 -27.48
C THR A 468 -59.55 -34.79 -27.24
#